data_AF-A0A1C6F8W4-F1
#
_entry.id   AF-A0A1C6F8W4-F1
#
_cell.length_a   1.000
_cell.length_b   1.000
_cell.length_c   1.000
_cell.angle_alpha   90.00
_cell.angle_beta   90.00
_cell.angle_gamma   90.00
#
_symmetry.space_group_name_H-M   'P 1'
#
loop_
_entity.id
_entity.type
_entity.pdbx_description
1 polymer ?
#
loop_
_entity_poly.entity_id
_entity_poly.type
_entity_poly.pdbx_seq_one_letter_code
_entity_poly.pdbx_strand_id
1 'polypeptide(L)'
;MITTLKQITIGEYVLTPIKNAFNDKCSYWISKKGYTLALYVFSVDSSMNQKDLRYMLSPLAIDSYIHLFENQIKGTNLQDKGGNENE
;
A
#
# COMPACT_ATOMS: atom_id res chain seq x y z
N MET A 1 2.94 -2.33 -25.61
CA MET A 1 3.95 -1.52 -24.89
C MET A 1 3.99 -1.96 -23.44
N ILE A 2 5.13 -2.45 -22.95
CA ILE A 2 5.33 -2.80 -21.54
C ILE A 2 5.31 -1.48 -20.75
N THR A 3 4.31 -1.26 -19.91
CA THR A 3 4.31 -0.14 -18.98
C THR A 3 5.28 -0.47 -17.87
N THR A 4 6.44 0.18 -17.84
CA THR A 4 7.37 0.06 -16.71
C THR A 4 6.66 0.57 -15.46
N LEU A 5 6.41 -0.34 -14.51
CA LEU A 5 5.87 0.01 -13.20
C LEU A 5 6.91 0.84 -12.44
N LYS A 6 6.48 1.96 -11.87
CA LYS A 6 7.36 2.92 -11.20
C LYS A 6 6.93 3.15 -9.77
N GLN A 7 7.91 3.39 -8.93
CA GLN A 7 7.67 3.92 -7.59
C GLN A 7 7.03 5.31 -7.68
N ILE A 8 6.09 5.60 -6.78
CA ILE A 8 5.46 6.92 -6.66
C ILE A 8 5.67 7.42 -5.24
N THR A 9 6.21 8.62 -5.10
CA THR A 9 6.38 9.29 -3.80
C THR A 9 5.34 10.38 -3.65
N ILE A 10 4.61 10.39 -2.54
CA ILE A 10 3.54 11.34 -2.23
C ILE A 10 3.72 11.83 -0.79
N GLY A 11 4.30 13.02 -0.62
CA GLY A 11 4.61 13.55 0.70
C GLY A 11 5.53 12.60 1.49
N GLU A 12 5.02 12.06 2.60
CA GLU A 12 5.73 11.07 3.42
C GLU A 12 5.49 9.62 3.00
N TYR A 13 4.59 9.37 2.05
CA TYR A 13 4.22 8.03 1.60
C TYR A 13 4.96 7.65 0.32
N VAL A 14 5.18 6.36 0.15
CA VAL A 14 5.71 5.79 -1.09
C VAL A 14 4.91 4.57 -1.49
N LEU A 15 4.53 4.51 -2.77
CA LEU A 15 4.00 3.34 -3.43
C LEU A 15 5.12 2.65 -4.20
N THR A 16 5.54 1.48 -3.75
CA THR A 16 6.64 0.71 -4.34
C THR A 16 6.09 -0.50 -5.09
N PRO A 17 6.37 -0.64 -6.40
CA PRO A 17 6.09 -1.89 -7.11
C PRO A 17 7.13 -2.95 -6.73
N ILE A 18 6.67 -4.11 -6.28
CA ILE A 18 7.49 -5.24 -5.87
C ILE A 18 7.04 -6.47 -6.66
N LYS A 19 7.97 -7.08 -7.40
CA LYS A 19 7.72 -8.36 -8.06
C LYS A 19 7.38 -9.41 -7.02
N ASN A 20 6.27 -10.10 -7.20
CA ASN A 20 5.87 -11.17 -6.30
C ASN A 20 6.88 -12.32 -6.38
N ALA A 21 7.23 -12.91 -5.24
CA ALA A 21 8.20 -14.00 -5.17
C ALA A 21 7.60 -15.36 -5.60
N PHE A 22 6.28 -15.51 -5.56
CA PHE A 22 5.56 -16.78 -5.75
C PHE A 22 4.82 -16.86 -7.09
N ASN A 23 4.70 -15.75 -7.82
CA ASN A 23 4.03 -15.69 -9.11
C ASN A 23 4.60 -14.57 -9.99
N ASP A 24 4.17 -14.52 -11.25
CA ASP A 24 4.64 -13.51 -12.21
C ASP A 24 3.97 -12.13 -12.07
N LYS A 25 3.23 -11.89 -10.99
CA LYS A 25 2.58 -10.60 -10.76
C LYS A 25 3.54 -9.61 -10.11
N CYS A 26 3.25 -8.33 -10.30
CA CYS A 26 3.87 -7.25 -9.53
C CYS A 26 2.83 -6.64 -8.60
N SER A 27 3.19 -6.34 -7.37
CA SER A 27 2.28 -5.76 -6.38
C SER A 27 2.76 -4.38 -5.98
N TYR A 28 1.84 -3.44 -5.82
CA TYR A 28 2.14 -2.17 -5.20
C TYR A 28 1.97 -2.26 -3.69
N TRP A 29 2.93 -1.70 -2.98
CA TRP A 29 2.95 -1.61 -1.52
C TRP A 29 3.07 -0.15 -1.10
N ILE A 30 2.27 0.27 -0.12
CA ILE A 30 2.38 1.60 0.50
C ILE A 30 3.20 1.51 1.79
N SER A 31 4.15 2.43 1.96
CA SER A 31 4.85 2.65 3.23
C SER A 31 4.99 4.14 3.51
N LYS A 32 5.38 4.49 4.75
CA LYS A 32 5.51 5.87 5.23
C LYS A 32 6.90 6.11 5.81
N LYS A 33 7.45 7.31 5.58
CA LYS A 33 8.74 7.75 6.13
C LYS A 33 8.76 7.59 7.66
N GLY A 34 9.80 6.92 8.16
CA GLY A 34 9.97 6.67 9.60
C GLY A 34 9.18 5.47 10.14
N TYR A 35 8.46 4.73 9.29
CA TYR A 35 7.74 3.51 9.67
C TYR A 35 8.43 2.28 9.10
N THR A 36 8.37 1.18 9.84
CA THR A 36 8.83 -0.15 9.38
C THR A 36 7.75 -0.92 8.61
N LEU A 37 6.50 -0.46 8.71
CA LEU A 37 5.35 -1.10 8.08
C LEU A 37 5.24 -0.73 6.59
N ALA A 38 4.97 -1.74 5.76
CA ALA A 38 4.47 -1.60 4.41
C ALA A 38 3.20 -2.44 4.25
N LEU A 39 2.20 -1.92 3.53
CA LEU A 39 0.94 -2.61 3.28
C LEU A 39 0.73 -2.84 1.80
N TYR A 40 0.25 -4.03 1.45
CA TYR A 40 -0.19 -4.34 0.11
C TYR A 40 -1.41 -3.49 -0.28
N VAL A 41 -1.43 -2.94 -1.50
CA VAL A 41 -2.58 -2.18 -2.03
C VAL A 41 -3.28 -2.88 -3.20
N PHE A 42 -2.53 -3.27 -4.24
CA PHE A 42 -3.09 -3.97 -5.40
C PHE A 42 -1.99 -4.70 -6.20
N SER A 43 -2.42 -5.60 -7.09
CA SER A 43 -1.54 -6.34 -8.00
C SER A 43 -1.77 -5.94 -9.45
N VAL A 44 -0.69 -5.92 -10.21
CA VAL A 44 -0.62 -5.79 -11.66
C VAL A 44 -0.21 -7.14 -12.24
N ASP A 45 -0.98 -7.62 -13.20
CA ASP A 45 -0.64 -8.80 -13.99
C ASP A 45 -0.92 -8.55 -15.48
N SER A 46 -0.71 -9.57 -16.31
CA SER A 46 -0.86 -9.48 -17.77
C SER A 46 -2.28 -9.16 -18.24
N SER A 47 -3.30 -9.31 -17.38
CA SER A 47 -4.69 -8.99 -17.71
C SER A 47 -5.05 -7.52 -17.44
N MET A 48 -4.25 -6.80 -16.66
CA MET A 48 -4.54 -5.41 -16.31
C MET A 48 -4.28 -4.48 -17.50
N ASN A 49 -5.32 -3.77 -17.92
CA ASN A 49 -5.18 -2.76 -18.97
C ASN A 49 -4.61 -1.44 -18.41
N GLN A 50 -4.14 -0.56 -19.31
CA GLN A 50 -3.52 0.71 -18.90
C GLN A 50 -4.50 1.68 -18.23
N LYS A 51 -5.79 1.63 -18.55
CA LYS A 51 -6.79 2.51 -17.95
C LYS A 51 -6.97 2.16 -16.48
N ASP A 52 -7.07 0.88 -16.17
CA ASP A 52 -7.19 0.39 -14.80
C ASP A 52 -5.92 0.68 -14.01
N LEU A 53 -4.74 0.43 -14.58
CA LEU A 53 -3.47 0.79 -13.94
C LEU A 53 -3.39 2.30 -13.63
N ARG A 54 -3.79 3.16 -14.57
CA ARG A 54 -3.83 4.62 -14.36
C ARG A 54 -4.82 5.03 -13.27
N TYR A 55 -5.97 4.37 -13.20
CA TYR A 55 -6.95 4.60 -12.15
C TYR A 55 -6.41 4.18 -10.78
N MET A 56 -5.81 2.99 -10.69
CA MET A 56 -5.23 2.46 -9.44
C MET A 56 -4.05 3.30 -8.94
N LEU A 57 -3.40 4.08 -9.82
CA LEU A 57 -2.32 5.03 -9.50
C LEU A 57 -2.80 6.50 -9.53
N SER A 58 -4.11 6.74 -9.61
CA SER A 58 -4.67 8.10 -9.60
C SER A 58 -4.62 8.72 -8.19
N PRO A 59 -4.66 10.06 -8.07
CA PRO A 59 -4.69 10.72 -6.76
C PRO A 59 -5.80 10.18 -5.84
N LEU A 60 -7.00 9.95 -6.37
CA LEU A 60 -8.13 9.42 -5.61
C LEU A 60 -7.87 8.03 -5.02
N ALA A 61 -7.27 7.14 -5.82
CA ALA A 61 -6.92 5.79 -5.36
C ALA A 61 -5.79 5.84 -4.32
N ILE A 62 -4.79 6.70 -4.54
CA ILE A 62 -3.67 6.92 -3.62
C ILE A 62 -4.17 7.42 -2.27
N ASP A 63 -5.07 8.39 -2.23
CA ASP A 63 -5.66 8.91 -1.00
C ASP A 63 -6.37 7.81 -0.21
N SER A 64 -7.08 6.92 -0.91
CA SER A 64 -7.74 5.76 -0.30
C SER A 64 -6.74 4.78 0.34
N TYR A 65 -5.58 4.55 -0.29
CA TYR A 65 -4.52 3.71 0.28
C TYR A 65 -3.84 4.36 1.49
N ILE A 66 -3.67 5.68 1.48
CA ILE A 66 -3.17 6.44 2.63
C ILE A 66 -4.14 6.29 3.80
N HIS A 67 -5.45 6.45 3.57
CA HIS A 67 -6.47 6.22 4.59
C HIS A 67 -6.44 4.79 5.14
N LEU A 68 -6.29 3.78 4.28
CA LEU A 68 -6.13 2.39 4.69
C LEU A 68 -4.91 2.21 5.60
N PHE A 69 -3.75 2.76 5.21
CA PHE A 69 -2.51 2.67 5.96
C PHE A 69 -2.60 3.34 7.34
N GLU A 70 -3.15 4.56 7.39
CA GLU A 70 -3.35 5.29 8.64
C GLU A 70 -4.34 4.59 9.57
N ASN A 71 -5.41 4.00 9.02
CA ASN A 71 -6.37 3.22 9.81
C ASN A 71 -5.74 1.95 10.39
N GLN A 72 -4.90 1.26 9.63
CA GLN A 72 -4.19 0.08 10.12
C GLN A 72 -3.30 0.42 11.33
N ILE A 73 -2.53 1.51 11.23
CA ILE A 73 -1.65 1.96 12.33
C ILE A 73 -2.47 2.37 13.55
N LYS A 74 -3.55 3.14 13.36
CA LYS A 74 -4.43 3.56 14.47
C LYS A 74 -5.10 2.36 15.15
N GLY A 75 -5.54 1.37 14.38
CA GLY A 75 -6.13 0.13 14.90
C GLY A 75 -5.15 -0.68 15.76
N THR A 76 -3.88 -0.78 15.35
CA THR A 76 -2.83 -1.43 16.15
C THR A 76 -2.58 -0.71 17.46
N ASN A 77 -2.53 0.63 17.46
CA ASN A 77 -2.29 1.43 18.67
C ASN A 77 -3.44 1.38 19.71
N LEU A 78 -4.64 0.94 19.32
CA LEU A 78 -5.79 0.81 20.21
C LEU A 78 -5.87 -0.55 20.91
N GLN A 79 -5.22 -1.60 20.36
CA GLN A 79 -5.20 -2.93 20.98
C GLN A 79 -4.24 -3.02 22.18
N ASP A 80 -3.23 -2.15 22.25
CA ASP A 80 -2.26 -2.12 23.37
C ASP A 80 -2.77 -1.43 24.65
N LYS A 81 -3.98 -0.86 24.66
CA LYS A 81 -4.58 -0.20 25.85
C LYS A 81 -5.57 -1.09 26.63
N GLY A 82 -5.67 -2.38 26.30
CA GLY A 82 -6.60 -3.33 26.91
C GLY A 82 -6.06 -4.17 28.08
N GLY A 83 -4.82 -3.97 28.51
CA GLY A 83 -4.24 -4.67 29.65
C GLY A 83 -4.55 -3.95 30.97
N ASN A 84 -5.80 -3.97 31.41
CA ASN A 84 -6.16 -3.50 32.74
C ASN A 84 -5.90 -4.61 33.76
N GLU A 85 -4.82 -4.41 34.50
CA GLU A 85 -4.63 -4.71 35.91
C GLU A 85 -5.95 -5.09 36.62
N ASN A 86 -6.05 -6.36 37.03
CA ASN A 86 -6.85 -6.75 38.18
C ASN A 86 -6.02 -7.78 38.97
N GLU A 87 -5.59 -7.30 40.14
CA GLU A 87 -5.31 -8.00 41.41
C GLU A 87 -5.12 -9.53 41.40
#